data_AF-A0A6M6BKZ7-F1
#
_entry.id   AF-A0A6M6BKZ7-F1
#
_cell.length_a   1.000
_cell.length_b   1.000
_cell.length_c   1.000
_cell.angle_alpha   90.00
_cell.angle_beta   90.00
_cell.angle_gamma   90.00
#
_symmetry.space_group_name_H-M   'P 1'
#
loop_
_entity.id
_entity.type
_entity.pdbx_description
1 polymer ?
#
loop_
_entity_poly.entity_id
_entity_poly.type
_entity_poly.pdbx_seq_one_letter_code
_entity_poly.pdbx_strand_id
1 'polypeptide(L)'
;MKTPFFLLLPAVLLLGSCKKTTDQQAELAVQDFVRNRASDAANYFPGKFRLKPYTKRDSLLYLAEMAQINGAPAPPAPTPADTARIGILVHHDYRDEMRDGEMIRDSGEYVVRPNGEVRLLMAESVRQKRLKQVQQQSAEALR
;
A
#
# COMPACT_ATOMS: atom_id res chain seq x y z
N MET A 1 -23.01 -3.04 -64.31
CA MET A 1 -23.36 -1.94 -63.37
C MET A 1 -22.50 -2.08 -62.13
N LYS A 2 -21.85 -0.98 -61.72
CA LYS A 2 -21.07 -0.82 -60.49
C LYS A 2 -22.01 -0.55 -59.32
N THR A 3 -21.78 -1.18 -58.17
CA THR A 3 -21.87 -0.50 -56.86
C THR A 3 -21.04 -1.25 -55.81
N PRO A 4 -20.37 -0.53 -54.89
CA PRO A 4 -19.36 -1.05 -53.99
C PRO A 4 -19.94 -1.35 -52.59
N PHE A 5 -19.49 -2.42 -51.93
CA PHE A 5 -19.76 -2.65 -50.50
C PHE A 5 -18.45 -2.44 -49.72
N PHE A 6 -18.06 -1.18 -49.63
CA PHE A 6 -17.07 -0.72 -48.65
C PHE A 6 -17.82 -0.12 -47.47
N LEU A 7 -17.25 -0.29 -46.28
CA LEU A 7 -17.59 0.35 -45.00
C LEU A 7 -18.69 -0.36 -44.20
N LEU A 8 -18.28 -1.22 -43.27
CA LEU A 8 -18.85 -1.33 -41.92
C LEU A 8 -17.98 -2.30 -41.10
N LEU A 9 -16.79 -1.86 -40.63
CA LEU A 9 -16.09 -2.53 -39.51
C LEU A 9 -14.86 -1.80 -38.90
N PRO A 10 -14.72 -0.46 -38.82
CA PRO A 10 -13.68 0.13 -37.97
C PRO A 10 -14.12 0.33 -36.50
N ALA A 11 -15.34 -0.11 -36.11
CA ALA A 11 -15.89 0.18 -34.78
C ALA A 11 -15.36 -0.72 -33.64
N VAL A 12 -14.71 -1.85 -33.94
CA VAL A 12 -14.24 -2.80 -32.91
C VAL A 12 -12.93 -2.36 -32.23
N LEU A 13 -12.17 -1.46 -32.85
CA LEU A 13 -10.87 -1.01 -32.32
C LEU A 13 -10.94 0.04 -31.21
N LEU A 14 -12.10 0.68 -31.00
CA LEU A 14 -12.29 1.71 -29.98
C LEU A 14 -12.72 1.17 -28.60
N LEU A 15 -13.02 -0.13 -28.50
CA LEU A 15 -13.45 -0.77 -27.24
C LEU A 15 -12.30 -1.43 -26.45
N GLY A 16 -11.05 -1.33 -26.93
CA GLY A 16 -9.93 -2.18 -26.49
C GLY A 16 -8.93 -1.59 -25.50
N SER A 17 -9.19 -0.48 -24.81
CA SER A 17 -8.19 0.04 -23.85
C SER A 17 -8.72 0.88 -22.69
N CYS A 18 -9.64 0.33 -21.90
CA CYS A 18 -9.80 0.80 -20.51
C CYS A 18 -8.60 0.33 -19.68
N LYS A 19 -7.48 1.06 -19.77
CA LYS A 19 -6.34 0.84 -18.85
C LYS A 19 -6.74 1.34 -17.47
N LYS A 20 -6.59 0.49 -16.46
CA LYS A 20 -6.77 0.87 -15.05
C LYS A 20 -5.80 2.01 -14.72
N THR A 21 -6.24 2.96 -13.91
CA THR A 21 -5.37 4.03 -13.40
C THR A 21 -4.29 3.44 -12.49
N THR A 22 -3.20 4.18 -12.26
CA THR A 22 -2.14 3.74 -11.33
C THR A 22 -2.70 3.46 -9.93
N ASP A 23 -3.66 4.28 -9.50
CA ASP A 23 -4.33 4.13 -8.20
C ASP A 23 -5.15 2.83 -8.14
N GLN A 24 -5.95 2.53 -9.17
CA GLN A 24 -6.68 1.27 -9.27
C GLN A 24 -5.76 0.05 -9.33
N GLN A 25 -4.61 0.17 -10.00
CA GLN A 25 -3.61 -0.90 -10.03
C GLN A 25 -2.99 -1.12 -8.64
N ALA A 26 -2.76 -0.05 -7.88
CA ALA A 26 -2.25 -0.16 -6.51
C ALA A 26 -3.27 -0.78 -5.56
N GLU A 27 -4.55 -0.41 -5.66
CA GLU A 27 -5.63 -1.04 -4.88
C GLU A 27 -5.69 -2.54 -5.15
N LEU A 28 -5.68 -2.95 -6.43
CA LEU A 28 -5.70 -4.36 -6.80
C LEU A 28 -4.46 -5.12 -6.33
N ALA A 29 -3.28 -4.53 -6.47
CA ALA A 29 -2.04 -5.15 -5.99
C ALA A 29 -2.09 -5.41 -4.47
N VAL A 30 -2.60 -4.45 -3.69
CA VAL A 30 -2.80 -4.62 -2.25
C VAL A 30 -3.88 -5.65 -1.95
N GLN A 31 -5.00 -5.61 -2.67
CA GLN A 31 -6.07 -6.59 -2.53
C GLN A 31 -5.57 -8.02 -2.74
N ASP A 32 -4.83 -8.26 -3.83
CA ASP A 32 -4.26 -9.58 -4.12
C ASP A 32 -3.19 -9.96 -3.10
N PHE A 33 -2.37 -9.00 -2.66
CA PHE A 33 -1.36 -9.23 -1.63
C PHE A 33 -1.98 -9.68 -0.30
N VAL A 34 -3.07 -9.05 0.13
CA VAL A 34 -3.76 -9.36 1.40
C VAL A 34 -4.56 -10.65 1.25
N ARG A 35 -5.33 -10.80 0.18
CA ARG A 35 -6.12 -12.02 -0.10
C ARG A 35 -5.25 -13.28 -0.09
N ASN A 36 -4.06 -13.23 -0.69
CA ASN A 36 -3.14 -14.37 -0.73
C ASN A 36 -2.45 -14.69 0.62
N ARG A 37 -2.65 -13.84 1.64
CA ARG A 37 -2.15 -14.03 3.01
C ARG A 37 -3.26 -14.26 4.03
N ALA A 38 -4.51 -14.06 3.64
CA ALA A 38 -5.66 -14.42 4.46
C ALA A 38 -5.69 -15.94 4.68
N SER A 39 -6.33 -16.35 5.78
CA SER A 39 -6.43 -17.77 6.12
C SER A 39 -7.20 -18.58 5.05
N ASP A 40 -8.16 -17.93 4.39
CA ASP A 40 -8.83 -18.35 3.16
C ASP A 40 -9.08 -17.11 2.28
N ALA A 41 -8.77 -17.19 0.99
CA ALA A 41 -8.99 -16.11 0.04
C ALA A 41 -10.48 -15.74 -0.13
N ALA A 42 -11.38 -16.72 0.07
CA ALA A 42 -12.83 -16.52 0.02
C ALA A 42 -13.36 -15.73 1.22
N ASN A 43 -12.61 -15.72 2.33
CA ASN A 43 -13.00 -15.09 3.59
C ASN A 43 -12.48 -13.65 3.72
N TYR A 44 -11.74 -13.18 2.72
CA TYR A 44 -11.27 -11.81 2.64
C TYR A 44 -12.31 -10.88 2.01
N PHE A 45 -12.71 -9.85 2.75
CA PHE A 45 -13.64 -8.83 2.31
C PHE A 45 -12.95 -7.45 2.28
N PRO A 46 -12.68 -6.89 1.09
CA PRO A 46 -12.02 -5.59 0.97
C PRO A 46 -12.90 -4.49 1.56
N GLY A 47 -12.31 -3.62 2.38
CA GLY A 47 -12.92 -2.38 2.82
C GLY A 47 -12.50 -1.20 1.94
N LYS A 48 -12.21 -0.07 2.59
CA LYS A 48 -11.82 1.18 1.94
C LYS A 48 -10.32 1.18 1.63
N PHE A 49 -9.99 1.92 0.60
CA PHE A 49 -8.61 2.27 0.26
C PHE A 49 -8.42 3.77 0.41
N ARG A 50 -7.29 4.17 0.98
CA ARG A 50 -6.82 5.57 0.96
C ARG A 50 -5.42 5.60 0.39
N LEU A 51 -5.25 6.33 -0.69
CA LEU A 51 -4.02 6.35 -1.47
C LEU A 51 -3.35 7.71 -1.36
N LYS A 52 -2.03 7.72 -1.25
CA LYS A 52 -1.22 8.93 -1.35
C LYS A 52 0.11 8.64 -2.06
N PRO A 53 0.70 9.64 -2.75
CA PRO A 53 2.06 9.52 -3.24
C PRO A 53 3.01 9.03 -2.13
N TYR A 54 3.94 8.13 -2.45
CA TYR A 54 5.00 7.73 -1.53
C TYR A 54 6.36 8.10 -2.13
N THR A 55 7.12 8.91 -1.39
CA THR A 55 8.38 9.50 -1.84
C THR A 55 9.59 8.86 -1.15
N LYS A 56 10.78 9.13 -1.69
CA LYS A 56 12.03 8.74 -1.03
C LYS A 56 12.16 9.35 0.37
N ARG A 57 11.73 10.60 0.55
CA ARG A 57 11.66 11.26 1.85
C ARG A 57 10.78 10.49 2.83
N ASP A 58 9.60 10.06 2.41
CA ASP A 58 8.69 9.28 3.27
C ASP A 58 9.32 7.93 3.69
N SER A 59 10.04 7.28 2.78
CA SER A 59 10.77 6.04 3.09
C SER A 59 11.89 6.27 4.10
N LEU A 60 12.64 7.37 4.00
CA LEU A 60 13.72 7.69 4.94
C LEU A 60 13.15 8.03 6.33
N LEU A 61 12.05 8.79 6.39
CA LEU A 61 11.36 9.08 7.65
C LEU A 61 10.83 7.81 8.30
N TYR A 62 10.17 6.93 7.55
CA TYR A 62 9.70 5.64 8.04
C TYR A 62 10.86 4.79 8.59
N LEU A 63 11.97 4.71 7.85
CA LEU A 63 13.14 3.94 8.31
C LEU A 63 13.79 4.55 9.56
N ALA A 64 13.76 5.87 9.71
CA ALA A 64 14.23 6.52 10.94
C ALA A 64 13.35 6.18 12.15
N GLU A 65 12.02 6.20 12.00
CA GLU A 65 11.10 5.73 13.04
C GLU A 65 11.38 4.27 13.42
N MET A 66 11.55 3.40 12.43
CA MET A 66 11.83 1.98 12.65
C MET A 66 13.20 1.75 13.30
N ALA A 67 14.22 2.53 12.93
CA ALA A 67 15.54 2.47 13.55
C ALA A 67 15.46 2.84 15.03
N GLN A 68 14.73 3.91 15.37
CA GLN A 68 14.49 4.31 16.76
C GLN A 68 13.75 3.23 17.55
N ILE A 69 12.67 2.65 16.98
CA ILE A 69 11.90 1.58 17.61
C ILE A 69 12.76 0.33 17.91
N ASN A 70 13.72 0.02 17.04
CA ASN A 70 14.50 -1.20 17.11
C ASN A 70 15.90 -1.00 17.71
N GLY A 71 16.26 0.21 18.17
CA GLY A 71 17.61 0.52 18.64
C GLY A 71 18.70 0.34 17.58
N ALA A 72 18.34 0.49 16.30
CA ALA A 72 19.26 0.35 15.18
C ALA A 72 19.84 1.71 14.74
N PRO A 73 20.96 1.73 14.01
CA PRO A 73 21.49 2.97 13.44
C PRO A 73 20.47 3.67 12.54
N ALA A 74 20.30 4.98 12.73
CA ALA A 74 19.39 5.77 11.91
C ALA A 74 19.89 5.84 10.45
N PRO A 75 18.97 5.81 9.47
CA PRO A 75 19.32 6.08 8.08
C PRO A 75 19.76 7.54 7.91
N PRO A 76 20.35 7.92 6.76
CA PRO A 76 20.61 9.31 6.44
C PRO A 76 19.35 10.16 6.55
N ALA A 77 19.49 11.34 7.14
CA ALA A 77 18.38 12.28 7.25
C ALA A 77 17.86 12.68 5.85
N PRO A 78 16.53 12.79 5.66
CA PRO A 78 15.99 13.20 4.38
C PRO A 78 16.42 14.63 4.02
N THR A 79 16.89 14.81 2.78
CA THR A 79 17.24 16.10 2.20
C THR A 79 16.05 16.72 1.47
N PRO A 80 16.08 18.02 1.13
CA PRO A 80 15.09 18.64 0.25
C PRO A 80 15.02 18.03 -1.15
N ALA A 81 16.05 17.31 -1.60
CA ALA A 81 16.10 16.65 -2.90
C ALA A 81 15.35 15.29 -2.93
N ASP A 82 14.99 14.72 -1.78
CA ASP A 82 14.39 13.39 -1.68
C ASP A 82 12.88 13.37 -1.99
N THR A 83 12.42 14.17 -2.95
CA THR A 83 11.00 14.33 -3.32
C THR A 83 10.53 13.33 -4.39
N ALA A 84 11.44 12.55 -4.97
CA ALA A 84 11.11 11.58 -5.99
C ALA A 84 10.03 10.60 -5.50
N ARG A 85 8.92 10.48 -6.26
CA ARG A 85 7.90 9.45 -6.03
C ARG A 85 8.50 8.10 -6.37
N ILE A 86 8.48 7.18 -5.40
CA ILE A 86 8.99 5.81 -5.52
C ILE A 86 7.87 4.76 -5.37
N GLY A 87 6.63 5.20 -5.13
CA GLY A 87 5.48 4.33 -5.05
C GLY A 87 4.20 5.07 -4.67
N ILE A 88 3.19 4.30 -4.27
CA ILE A 88 1.94 4.76 -3.68
C ILE A 88 1.80 4.10 -2.31
N LEU A 89 1.54 4.91 -1.29
CA LEU A 89 1.18 4.42 0.03
C LEU A 89 -0.33 4.22 0.06
N VAL A 90 -0.72 3.00 0.37
CA VAL A 90 -2.10 2.53 0.44
C VAL A 90 -2.39 2.17 1.89
N HIS A 91 -3.35 2.86 2.49
CA HIS A 91 -3.99 2.40 3.72
C HIS A 91 -5.22 1.61 3.33
N HIS A 92 -5.32 0.39 3.83
CA HIS A 92 -6.41 -0.51 3.49
C HIS A 92 -7.00 -1.14 4.76
N ASP A 93 -8.30 -0.95 5.00
CA ASP A 93 -9.05 -1.72 5.98
C ASP A 93 -9.80 -2.86 5.30
N TYR A 94 -9.90 -3.99 5.98
CA TYR A 94 -10.56 -5.19 5.47
C TYR A 94 -11.19 -5.98 6.61
N ARG A 95 -11.99 -6.97 6.24
CA ARG A 95 -12.44 -8.00 7.17
C ARG A 95 -11.96 -9.37 6.69
N ASP A 96 -11.60 -10.23 7.62
CA ASP A 96 -11.29 -11.64 7.39
C ASP A 96 -12.24 -12.48 8.24
N GLU A 97 -12.92 -13.44 7.62
CA GLU A 97 -13.74 -14.44 8.32
C GLU A 97 -12.85 -15.63 8.69
N MET A 98 -12.67 -15.86 9.99
CA MET A 98 -11.93 -17.02 10.46
C MET A 98 -12.71 -18.33 10.22
N ARG A 99 -12.01 -19.46 10.30
CA ARG A 99 -12.63 -20.79 10.07
C ARG A 99 -13.75 -21.14 11.04
N ASP A 100 -13.78 -20.50 12.20
CA ASP A 100 -14.83 -20.62 13.22
C ASP A 100 -16.02 -19.67 12.98
N GLY A 101 -15.99 -18.87 11.90
CA GLY A 101 -17.01 -17.88 11.56
C GLY A 101 -16.83 -16.53 12.26
N GLU A 102 -15.75 -16.32 13.03
CA GLU A 102 -15.46 -15.02 13.62
C GLU A 102 -15.04 -14.00 12.55
N MET A 103 -15.72 -12.86 12.50
CA MET A 103 -15.40 -11.76 11.61
C MET A 103 -14.41 -10.80 12.28
N ILE A 104 -13.15 -10.81 11.83
CA ILE A 104 -12.13 -9.90 12.32
C ILE A 104 -11.99 -8.72 11.38
N ARG A 105 -12.00 -7.51 11.95
CA ARG A 105 -11.64 -6.29 11.23
C ARG A 105 -10.18 -5.98 11.44
N ASP A 106 -9.47 -5.74 10.35
CA ASP A 106 -8.05 -5.39 10.37
C ASP A 106 -7.76 -4.24 9.40
N SER A 107 -6.56 -3.68 9.50
CA SER A 107 -6.07 -2.64 8.61
C SER A 107 -4.56 -2.67 8.49
N GLY A 108 -4.06 -2.40 7.28
CA GLY A 108 -2.64 -2.36 7.01
C GLY A 108 -2.21 -1.11 6.23
N GLU A 109 -0.90 -0.86 6.27
CA GLU A 109 -0.23 0.14 5.46
C GLU A 109 0.68 -0.56 4.46
N TYR A 110 0.55 -0.21 3.19
CA TYR A 110 1.25 -0.88 2.10
C TYR A 110 1.90 0.14 1.18
N VAL A 111 3.12 -0.14 0.73
CA VAL A 111 3.74 0.63 -0.36
C VAL A 111 3.72 -0.21 -1.62
N VAL A 112 3.04 0.28 -2.65
CA VAL A 112 3.06 -0.31 -3.99
C VAL A 112 4.07 0.43 -4.84
N ARG A 113 5.11 -0.26 -5.30
CA ARG A 113 6.13 0.29 -6.19
C ARG A 113 5.66 0.30 -7.65
N PRO A 114 6.27 1.10 -8.53
CA PRO A 114 5.91 1.14 -9.96
C PRO A 114 6.01 -0.22 -10.69
N ASN A 115 6.84 -1.14 -10.19
CA ASN A 115 6.97 -2.50 -10.72
C ASN A 115 5.88 -3.47 -10.20
N GLY A 116 4.93 -3.00 -9.40
CA GLY A 116 3.86 -3.80 -8.79
C GLY A 116 4.25 -4.50 -7.48
N GLU A 117 5.49 -4.35 -7.00
CA GLU A 117 5.91 -4.91 -5.71
C GLU A 117 5.13 -4.24 -4.56
N VAL A 118 4.50 -5.04 -3.71
CA VAL A 118 3.79 -4.58 -2.52
C VAL A 118 4.62 -4.88 -1.28
N ARG A 119 4.89 -3.85 -0.49
CA ARG A 119 5.57 -3.95 0.81
C ARG A 119 4.62 -3.58 1.94
N LEU A 120 4.42 -4.50 2.87
CA LEU A 120 3.73 -4.22 4.13
C LEU A 120 4.62 -3.35 5.03
N LEU A 121 4.07 -2.26 5.54
CA LEU A 121 4.66 -1.44 6.61
C LEU A 121 4.01 -1.80 7.95
N MET A 122 4.72 -1.55 9.04
CA MET A 122 4.10 -1.61 10.37
C MET A 122 2.96 -0.59 10.46
N ALA A 123 1.77 -0.95 10.94
CA ALA A 123 0.67 0.01 11.05
C ALA A 123 1.06 1.28 11.85
N GLU A 124 0.61 2.45 11.40
CA GLU A 124 0.95 3.75 12.03
C GLU A 124 0.60 3.77 13.52
N SER A 125 -0.57 3.27 13.91
CA SER A 125 -0.99 3.19 15.32
C SER A 125 0.00 2.38 16.18
N VAL A 126 0.52 1.28 15.64
CA VAL A 126 1.51 0.43 16.30
C VAL A 126 2.87 1.14 16.36
N ARG A 127 3.31 1.77 15.26
CA ARG A 127 4.56 2.56 15.26
C ARG A 127 4.52 3.67 16.31
N GLN A 128 3.46 4.47 16.34
CA GLN A 128 3.32 5.58 17.28
C GLN A 128 3.29 5.09 18.73
N LYS A 129 2.62 3.96 19.01
CA LYS A 129 2.63 3.35 20.35
C LYS A 129 4.05 2.94 20.76
N ARG A 130 4.79 2.26 19.89
CA ARG A 130 6.16 1.81 20.17
C ARG A 130 7.15 2.96 20.31
N LEU A 131 7.03 4.01 19.49
CA LEU A 131 7.85 5.21 19.61
C LEU A 131 7.68 5.89 20.97
N LYS A 132 6.43 6.03 21.44
CA LYS A 132 6.16 6.59 22.77
C LYS A 132 6.78 5.75 23.88
N GLN A 133 6.69 4.42 23.78
CA GLN A 133 7.31 3.51 24.76
C GLN A 133 8.83 3.68 24.81
N VAL A 134 9.49 3.73 23.65
CA VAL A 134 10.95 3.96 23.59
C VAL A 134 11.32 5.31 24.16
N GLN A 135 10.56 6.37 23.85
CA GLN A 135 10.81 7.71 24.40
C GLN A 135 10.67 7.76 25.93
N GLN A 136 9.66 7.07 26.48
CA GLN A 136 9.46 6.96 27.92
C GLN A 136 10.62 6.21 28.59
N GLN A 137 11.02 5.07 28.06
CA GLN A 137 12.13 4.26 28.58
C GLN A 137 13.45 5.04 28.56
N SER A 138 13.75 5.76 27.48
CA SER A 138 14.95 6.59 27.40
C SER A 138 14.94 7.75 28.40
N ALA A 139 13.77 8.34 28.67
CA ALA A 139 13.65 9.41 29.65
C ALA A 139 13.82 8.92 31.09
N GLU A 140 13.40 7.69 31.38
CA GLU A 140 13.58 7.04 32.68
C GLU A 140 15.04 6.62 32.91
N ALA A 141 15.72 6.10 31.88
CA ALA A 141 17.12 5.69 31.98
C ALA A 141 18.11 6.85 32.21
N LEU A 142 17.67 8.10 31.98
CA LEU A 142 18.47 9.31 32.19
C LEU A 142 18.23 9.96 33.58
N ARG A 143 17.33 9.39 34.39
CA ARG A 143 17.07 9.82 35.78
C ARG A 143 17.86 8.98 36.76
#